data_AF-A0A150AJN5-F1
#
_entry.id   AF-A0A150AJN5-F1
#
_cell.length_a   1.000
_cell.length_b   1.000
_cell.length_c   1.000
_cell.angle_alpha   90.00
_cell.angle_beta   90.00
_cell.angle_gamma   90.00
#
_symmetry.space_group_name_H-M   'P 1'
#
loop_
_entity.id
_entity.type
_entity.pdbx_description
1 polymer ?
#
loop_
_entity_poly.entity_id
_entity_poly.type
_entity_poly.pdbx_seq_one_letter_code
_entity_poly.pdbx_strand_id
1 'polypeptide(L)'
;MLLFNSHHKIMKYRVTLLLLLPLLISLLSFSPVKSDNPFSAKNDSSRQDKERKRDKKLTDESEWLYYAESAKERILNNENLQDALELIDHSLDLQVNSTNLEIKGDYYIKIGDLDNAFEQYQKAIELCVFNIKNKHQLKNLQTKAISIRRLLISKNEYNK
;
A
#
# COMPACT_ATOMS: atom_id res chain seq x y z
N MET A 1 -60.44 -7.47 -11.13
CA MET A 1 -59.97 -8.62 -11.95
C MET A 1 -58.58 -8.97 -11.45
N LEU A 2 -58.52 -9.85 -10.44
CA LEU A 2 -57.81 -11.15 -10.44
C LEU A 2 -56.27 -10.98 -10.49
N LEU A 3 -55.55 -11.01 -9.36
CA LEU A 3 -55.19 -12.13 -8.46
C LEU A 3 -53.85 -12.81 -8.84
N PHE A 4 -53.15 -13.27 -7.79
CA PHE A 4 -51.95 -14.13 -7.71
C PHE A 4 -50.58 -13.44 -7.90
N ASN A 5 -49.71 -13.25 -6.90
CA ASN A 5 -49.27 -14.06 -5.74
C ASN A 5 -48.43 -15.29 -6.14
N SER A 6 -47.12 -15.28 -5.84
CA SER A 6 -46.32 -16.40 -5.33
C SER A 6 -44.85 -15.96 -5.19
N HIS A 7 -44.30 -15.67 -4.02
CA HIS A 7 -43.80 -16.60 -2.98
C HIS A 7 -42.71 -17.61 -3.40
N HIS A 8 -41.47 -17.32 -2.98
CA HIS A 8 -40.48 -18.21 -2.33
C HIS A 8 -39.20 -17.38 -2.15
N LYS A 9 -38.66 -16.99 -0.98
CA LYS A 9 -38.50 -17.57 0.36
C LYS A 9 -37.89 -18.97 0.31
N ILE A 10 -36.58 -19.08 0.54
CA ILE A 10 -35.83 -20.19 1.19
C ILE A 10 -34.37 -19.69 1.36
N MET A 11 -33.99 -19.27 2.57
CA MET A 11 -33.34 -20.04 3.66
C MET A 11 -31.80 -20.01 3.56
N LYS A 12 -31.13 -19.29 4.46
CA LYS A 12 -30.61 -19.80 5.75
C LYS A 12 -29.52 -20.88 5.55
N TYR A 13 -28.28 -20.45 5.40
CA TYR A 13 -27.12 -21.26 5.79
C TYR A 13 -26.57 -20.70 7.10
N ARG A 14 -27.33 -20.91 8.17
CA ARG A 14 -26.79 -20.95 9.52
C ARG A 14 -26.39 -22.40 9.78
N VAL A 15 -25.13 -22.59 10.11
CA VAL A 15 -24.67 -23.43 11.23
C VAL A 15 -25.18 -24.88 11.23
N THR A 16 -24.32 -25.79 10.78
CA THR A 16 -24.05 -27.08 11.45
C THR A 16 -22.70 -27.59 10.93
N LEU A 17 -21.63 -27.54 11.72
CA LEU A 17 -21.28 -28.52 12.77
C LEU A 17 -20.43 -29.66 12.17
N LEU A 18 -19.37 -30.07 12.89
CA LEU A 18 -18.46 -31.23 12.71
C LEU A 18 -17.23 -30.90 11.83
N LEU A 19 -15.97 -30.91 12.30
CA LEU A 19 -15.34 -31.62 13.42
C LEU A 19 -14.13 -30.86 13.97
N LEU A 20 -13.99 -30.96 15.29
CA LEU A 20 -12.82 -30.70 16.11
C LEU A 20 -11.62 -31.55 15.64
N LEU A 21 -10.43 -30.95 15.57
CA LEU A 21 -9.17 -31.69 15.55
C LEU A 21 -8.16 -30.99 16.46
N PRO A 22 -8.20 -31.24 17.79
CA PRO A 22 -7.06 -30.97 18.65
C PRO A 22 -6.17 -32.22 18.74
N LEU A 23 -4.92 -31.97 19.13
CA LEU A 23 -3.86 -32.93 19.48
C LEU A 23 -3.09 -33.62 18.34
N LEU A 24 -1.89 -33.09 18.09
CA LEU A 24 -0.65 -33.87 18.26
C LEU A 24 0.48 -32.91 18.62
N ILE A 25 0.52 -32.52 19.90
CA ILE A 25 1.73 -31.97 20.52
C ILE A 25 2.61 -33.19 20.79
N SER A 26 3.57 -33.44 19.90
CA SER A 26 4.64 -34.38 20.16
C SER A 26 5.53 -33.81 21.28
N LEU A 27 5.49 -34.50 22.40
CA LEU A 27 6.33 -34.29 23.57
C LEU A 27 7.81 -34.55 23.23
N LEU A 28 8.63 -33.55 23.57
CA LEU A 28 9.90 -33.66 24.30
C LEU A 28 10.93 -34.70 23.85
N SER A 29 11.97 -34.20 23.18
CA SER A 29 13.35 -34.67 23.38
C SER A 29 14.26 -33.47 23.66
N PHE A 30 14.07 -32.84 24.82
CA PHE A 30 15.04 -31.88 25.36
C PHE A 30 16.07 -32.64 26.20
N SER A 31 17.26 -32.87 25.63
CA SER A 31 18.44 -33.26 26.39
C SER A 31 19.09 -31.99 26.98
N PRO A 32 19.46 -31.96 28.28
CA PRO A 32 20.24 -30.87 28.83
C PRO A 32 21.72 -31.10 28.50
N VAL A 33 22.26 -30.33 27.55
CA VAL A 33 23.72 -30.15 27.43
C VAL A 33 24.12 -29.02 28.37
N LYS A 34 24.77 -29.37 29.48
CA LYS A 34 25.66 -28.47 30.20
C LYS A 34 27.02 -28.50 29.51
N SER A 35 27.45 -27.36 29.00
CA SER A 35 28.83 -27.10 28.60
C SER A 35 29.13 -25.67 29.02
N ASP A 36 29.88 -25.55 30.12
CA ASP A 36 30.39 -24.29 30.63
C ASP A 36 31.47 -23.78 29.68
N ASN A 37 31.24 -22.63 29.06
CA ASN A 37 32.30 -21.80 28.50
C ASN A 37 31.92 -20.32 28.65
N PRO A 38 32.55 -19.58 29.58
CA PRO A 38 32.31 -18.16 29.75
C PRO A 38 33.31 -17.38 28.89
N PHE A 39 33.09 -17.31 27.58
CA PHE A 39 33.87 -16.39 26.74
C PHE A 39 33.03 -15.80 25.59
N SER A 40 32.92 -14.46 25.64
CA SER A 40 32.56 -13.56 24.54
C SER A 40 31.08 -13.41 24.14
N ALA A 41 30.24 -12.96 25.06
CA ALA A 41 28.92 -12.39 24.76
C ALA A 41 28.98 -10.87 24.55
N LYS A 42 29.67 -10.38 23.52
CA LYS A 42 29.53 -9.01 23.01
C LYS A 42 29.95 -8.97 21.53
N ASN A 43 29.08 -9.39 20.60
CA ASN A 43 29.08 -8.92 19.20
C ASN A 43 27.94 -9.50 18.31
N ASP A 44 27.27 -10.58 18.71
CA ASP A 44 26.31 -11.28 17.82
C ASP A 44 24.92 -10.64 17.70
N SER A 45 24.44 -9.91 18.71
CA SER A 45 23.15 -9.19 18.62
C SER A 45 23.15 -8.13 17.53
N SER A 46 24.29 -7.46 17.34
CA SER A 46 24.42 -6.39 16.34
C SER A 46 24.38 -6.88 14.88
N ARG A 47 24.69 -8.16 14.62
CA ARG A 47 24.65 -8.76 13.28
C ARG A 47 23.27 -9.32 12.95
N GLN A 48 22.67 -10.09 13.86
CA GLN A 48 21.30 -10.60 13.67
C GLN A 48 20.26 -9.47 13.57
N ASP A 49 20.39 -8.41 14.38
CA ASP A 49 19.46 -7.28 14.30
C ASP A 49 19.61 -6.50 12.98
N LYS A 50 20.83 -6.47 12.40
CA LYS A 50 21.06 -5.85 11.08
C LYS A 50 20.53 -6.72 9.95
N GLU A 51 20.63 -8.05 10.05
CA GLU A 51 20.07 -8.98 9.07
C GLU A 51 18.54 -8.92 9.08
N ARG A 52 17.88 -9.03 10.25
CA ARG A 52 16.42 -8.90 10.35
C ARG A 52 15.90 -7.54 9.87
N LYS A 53 16.63 -6.44 10.13
CA LYS A 53 16.27 -5.11 9.60
C LYS A 53 16.44 -5.01 8.08
N ARG A 54 17.44 -5.69 7.51
CA ARG A 54 17.64 -5.74 6.05
C ARG A 54 16.57 -6.59 5.39
N ASP A 55 16.29 -7.77 5.93
CA ASP A 55 15.25 -8.67 5.40
C ASP A 55 13.89 -8.00 5.46
N LYS A 56 13.53 -7.39 6.61
CA LYS A 56 12.30 -6.60 6.74
C LYS A 56 12.25 -5.46 5.73
N LYS A 57 13.31 -4.65 5.60
CA LYS A 57 13.36 -3.55 4.63
C LYS A 57 13.23 -4.03 3.18
N LEU A 58 13.83 -5.17 2.83
CA LEU A 58 13.73 -5.77 1.50
C LEU A 58 12.30 -6.24 1.21
N THR A 59 11.65 -6.80 2.25
CA THR A 59 10.24 -7.24 2.19
C THR A 59 9.33 -6.03 2.00
N ASP A 60 9.48 -5.01 2.85
CA ASP A 60 8.71 -3.76 2.80
C ASP A 60 8.89 -3.04 1.43
N GLU A 61 10.13 -2.98 0.89
CA GLU A 61 10.41 -2.40 -0.44
C GLU A 61 9.67 -3.12 -1.57
N SER A 62 9.54 -4.44 -1.49
CA SER A 62 8.81 -5.23 -2.49
C SER A 62 7.29 -5.13 -2.33
N GLU A 63 6.80 -5.00 -1.09
CA GLU A 63 5.38 -4.96 -0.78
C GLU A 63 4.74 -3.62 -1.16
N TRP A 64 5.32 -2.47 -0.78
CA TRP A 64 4.72 -1.17 -1.13
C TRP A 64 4.63 -1.00 -2.65
N LEU A 65 5.64 -1.50 -3.38
CA LEU A 65 5.72 -1.41 -4.83
C LEU A 65 4.60 -2.21 -5.50
N TYR A 66 4.35 -3.43 -5.04
CA TYR A 66 3.23 -4.26 -5.52
C TYR A 66 1.89 -3.52 -5.43
N TYR A 67 1.61 -2.90 -4.29
CA TYR A 67 0.38 -2.12 -4.09
C TYR A 67 0.32 -0.86 -4.96
N ALA A 68 1.44 -0.14 -5.08
CA ALA A 68 1.53 1.04 -5.94
C ALA A 68 1.28 0.71 -7.42
N GLU A 69 1.90 -0.36 -7.93
CA GLU A 69 1.73 -0.80 -9.32
C GLU A 69 0.30 -1.30 -9.58
N SER A 70 -0.28 -2.04 -8.64
CA SER A 70 -1.67 -2.51 -8.70
C SER A 70 -2.68 -1.36 -8.72
N ALA A 71 -2.42 -0.29 -7.95
CA ALA A 71 -3.24 0.93 -7.97
C ALA A 71 -3.10 1.66 -9.31
N LYS A 72 -1.86 1.80 -9.82
CA LYS A 72 -1.56 2.45 -11.09
C LYS A 72 -2.27 1.78 -12.26
N GLU A 73 -2.25 0.45 -12.34
CA GLU A 73 -2.93 -0.32 -13.38
C GLU A 73 -4.45 -0.01 -13.40
N ARG A 74 -5.10 -0.07 -12.23
CA ARG A 74 -6.51 0.27 -12.07
C ARG A 74 -6.84 1.70 -12.51
N ILE A 75 -6.01 2.67 -12.12
CA ILE A 75 -6.16 4.09 -12.52
C ILE A 75 -6.07 4.25 -14.05
N LEU A 76 -5.08 3.58 -14.67
CA LEU A 76 -4.88 3.62 -16.12
C LEU A 76 -6.08 3.02 -16.86
N ASN A 77 -6.58 1.88 -16.39
CA ASN A 77 -7.71 1.18 -17.01
C ASN A 77 -9.07 1.81 -16.67
N ASN A 78 -9.12 2.79 -15.75
CA ASN A 78 -10.37 3.33 -15.20
C ASN A 78 -11.24 2.27 -14.51
N GLU A 79 -10.60 1.29 -13.88
CA GLU A 79 -11.24 0.14 -13.25
C GLU A 79 -11.21 0.31 -11.74
N ASN A 80 -12.35 0.11 -11.09
CA ASN A 80 -12.52 0.14 -9.63
C ASN A 80 -11.62 1.18 -8.91
N LEU A 81 -11.88 2.47 -9.17
CA LEU A 81 -11.09 3.57 -8.60
C LEU A 81 -11.11 3.58 -7.07
N GLN A 82 -12.14 3.02 -6.43
CA GLN A 82 -12.17 2.86 -4.98
C GLN A 82 -11.09 1.89 -4.50
N ASP A 83 -10.98 0.70 -5.10
CA ASP A 83 -9.89 -0.23 -4.80
C ASP A 83 -8.53 0.40 -5.09
N ALA A 84 -8.40 1.18 -6.17
CA ALA A 84 -7.15 1.86 -6.48
C ALA A 84 -6.70 2.82 -5.38
N LEU A 85 -7.65 3.52 -4.75
CA LEU A 85 -7.38 4.40 -3.62
C LEU A 85 -6.91 3.59 -2.39
N GLU A 86 -7.61 2.49 -2.07
CA GLU A 86 -7.22 1.63 -0.93
C GLU A 86 -5.83 1.03 -1.12
N LEU A 87 -5.50 0.58 -2.33
CA LEU A 87 -4.18 0.06 -2.67
C LEU A 87 -3.10 1.13 -2.54
N ILE A 88 -3.32 2.34 -3.04
CA ILE A 88 -2.30 3.39 -2.96
C ILE A 88 -2.13 3.92 -1.53
N ASP A 89 -3.20 3.97 -0.74
CA ASP A 89 -3.13 4.31 0.68
C ASP A 89 -2.35 3.26 1.47
N HIS A 90 -2.60 1.98 1.21
CA HIS A 90 -1.83 0.91 1.84
C HIS A 90 -0.35 0.93 1.44
N SER A 91 -0.04 1.23 0.17
CA SER A 91 1.34 1.45 -0.27
C SER A 91 2.04 2.58 0.50
N LEU A 92 1.34 3.68 0.75
CA LEU A 92 1.85 4.82 1.51
C LEU A 92 2.07 4.48 2.99
N ASP A 93 1.17 3.67 3.59
CA ASP A 93 1.32 3.18 4.96
C ASP A 93 2.56 2.30 5.15
N LEU A 94 2.89 1.49 4.15
CA LEU A 94 4.09 0.65 4.14
C LEU A 94 5.36 1.50 3.98
N GLN A 95 5.38 2.38 2.97
CA GLN A 95 6.53 3.25 2.72
C GLN A 95 6.16 4.49 1.90
N VAL A 96 6.12 5.66 2.54
CA VAL A 96 5.99 6.94 1.82
C VAL A 96 7.20 7.20 0.92
N ASN A 97 6.97 7.42 -0.38
CA ASN A 97 8.01 7.77 -1.34
C ASN A 97 7.45 8.61 -2.50
N SER A 98 8.31 9.07 -3.42
CA SER A 98 7.89 9.91 -4.53
C SER A 98 6.96 9.20 -5.51
N THR A 99 7.14 7.89 -5.71
CA THR A 99 6.39 7.10 -6.68
C THR A 99 4.95 6.88 -6.25
N ASN A 100 4.69 6.49 -5.00
CA ASN A 100 3.30 6.29 -4.56
C ASN A 100 2.55 7.62 -4.36
N LEU A 101 3.23 8.69 -3.96
CA LEU A 101 2.64 10.05 -3.97
C LEU A 101 2.29 10.52 -5.39
N GLU A 102 3.15 10.22 -6.38
CA GLU A 102 2.85 10.50 -7.79
C GLU A 102 1.59 9.76 -8.25
N ILE A 103 1.48 8.47 -7.94
CA ILE A 103 0.33 7.64 -8.32
C ILE A 103 -0.95 8.12 -7.62
N LYS A 104 -0.88 8.55 -6.35
CA LYS A 104 -2.03 9.15 -5.66
C LYS A 104 -2.44 10.48 -6.29
N GLY A 105 -1.48 11.27 -6.79
CA GLY A 105 -1.76 12.43 -7.61
C GLY A 105 -2.50 12.07 -8.90
N ASP A 106 -2.05 11.02 -9.61
CA ASP A 106 -2.70 10.52 -10.83
C ASP A 106 -4.14 10.04 -10.54
N TYR A 107 -4.37 9.41 -9.39
CA TYR A 107 -5.72 9.05 -8.91
C TYR A 107 -6.63 10.28 -8.78
N TYR A 108 -6.17 11.32 -8.10
CA TYR A 108 -6.97 12.53 -7.91
C TYR A 108 -7.29 13.25 -9.23
N ILE A 109 -6.37 13.20 -10.21
CA ILE A 109 -6.66 13.65 -11.58
C ILE A 109 -7.78 12.84 -12.21
N LYS A 110 -7.77 11.51 -12.03
CA LYS A 110 -8.78 10.64 -12.60
C LYS A 110 -10.19 10.97 -12.11
N ILE A 111 -10.33 11.35 -10.84
CA ILE A 111 -11.62 11.72 -10.24
C ILE A 111 -11.95 13.22 -10.35
N GLY A 112 -11.07 14.02 -10.96
CA GLY A 112 -11.29 15.46 -11.19
C GLY A 112 -10.97 16.35 -9.98
N ASP A 113 -10.34 15.81 -8.94
CA ASP A 113 -9.93 16.55 -7.75
C ASP A 113 -8.53 17.16 -7.94
N LEU A 114 -8.51 18.29 -8.65
CA LEU A 114 -7.26 18.95 -9.04
C LEU A 114 -6.48 19.52 -7.84
N ASP A 115 -7.16 19.91 -6.77
CA ASP A 115 -6.52 20.47 -5.58
C ASP A 115 -5.72 19.39 -4.85
N ASN A 116 -6.33 18.24 -4.58
CA ASN A 116 -5.64 17.11 -3.96
C ASN A 116 -4.55 16.53 -4.88
N ALA A 117 -4.77 16.49 -6.20
CA ALA A 117 -3.73 16.07 -7.14
C ALA A 117 -2.49 16.95 -7.06
N PHE A 118 -2.68 18.27 -7.04
CA PHE A 118 -1.59 19.23 -6.91
C PHE A 118 -0.82 19.03 -5.61
N GLU A 119 -1.54 18.85 -4.49
CA GLU A 119 -0.93 18.59 -3.18
C GLU A 119 -0.04 17.35 -3.19
N GLN A 120 -0.51 16.23 -3.75
CA GLN A 120 0.30 15.00 -3.78
C GLN A 120 1.55 15.16 -4.65
N TYR A 121 1.46 15.84 -5.80
CA TYR A 121 2.65 16.12 -6.61
C TYR A 121 3.66 17.02 -5.91
N GLN A 122 3.22 18.00 -5.11
CA GLN A 122 4.13 18.80 -4.31
C GLN A 122 4.89 17.95 -3.29
N LYS A 123 4.19 17.09 -2.55
CA LYS A 123 4.83 16.14 -1.62
C LYS A 123 5.81 15.21 -2.34
N ALA A 124 5.45 14.70 -3.52
CA ALA A 124 6.35 13.86 -4.31
C ALA A 124 7.62 14.61 -4.76
N ILE A 125 7.49 15.88 -5.14
CA ILE A 125 8.60 16.75 -5.52
C ILE A 125 9.54 16.95 -4.33
N GLU A 126 9.01 17.25 -3.15
CA GLU A 126 9.79 17.46 -1.92
C GLU A 126 10.71 16.26 -1.61
N LEU A 127 10.22 15.03 -1.84
CA LEU A 127 11.02 13.81 -1.66
C LEU A 127 12.10 13.61 -2.74
N CYS A 128 11.98 14.27 -3.90
CA CYS A 128 12.93 14.17 -5.00
C CYS A 128 14.04 15.23 -4.99
N VAL A 129 13.81 16.40 -4.40
CA VAL A 129 14.68 17.59 -4.56
C VAL A 129 16.15 17.33 -4.20
N PHE A 130 16.40 16.44 -3.23
CA PHE A 130 17.76 16.19 -2.73
C PHE A 130 18.46 14.98 -3.36
N ASN A 131 17.80 14.24 -4.27
CA ASN A 131 18.35 13.02 -4.85
C ASN A 131 18.62 13.17 -6.35
N ILE A 132 19.90 13.28 -6.73
CA ILE A 132 20.35 13.39 -8.12
C ILE A 132 19.86 12.22 -8.99
N LYS A 133 19.71 11.02 -8.41
CA LYS A 133 19.20 9.84 -9.14
C LYS A 133 17.75 10.02 -9.60
N ASN A 134 16.99 10.90 -8.94
CA ASN A 134 15.58 11.14 -9.23
C ASN A 134 15.36 12.32 -10.18
N LYS A 135 16.39 12.84 -10.86
CA LYS A 135 16.29 14.01 -11.75
C LYS A 135 15.19 13.86 -12.82
N HIS A 136 15.05 12.67 -13.41
CA HIS A 136 14.01 12.40 -14.40
C HIS A 136 12.61 12.45 -13.76
N GLN A 137 12.43 11.77 -12.62
CA GLN A 137 11.17 11.78 -11.89
C GLN A 137 10.79 13.20 -11.44
N LEU A 138 11.74 13.98 -10.92
CA LEU A 138 11.53 15.37 -10.52
C LEU A 138 11.00 16.22 -11.69
N LYS A 139 11.59 16.08 -12.88
CA LYS A 139 11.14 16.81 -14.08
C LYS A 139 9.71 16.43 -14.47
N ASN A 140 9.36 15.16 -14.39
CA ASN A 140 8.02 14.68 -14.70
C ASN A 140 7.00 15.24 -13.69
N LEU A 141 7.31 15.16 -12.39
CA LEU A 141 6.48 15.68 -11.32
C LEU A 141 6.25 17.19 -11.43
N GLN A 142 7.30 17.97 -11.72
CA GLN A 142 7.18 19.41 -11.96
C GLN A 142 6.26 19.71 -13.15
N THR A 143 6.37 18.93 -14.22
CA THR A 143 5.53 19.06 -15.40
C THR A 143 4.05 18.82 -15.06
N LYS A 144 3.77 17.74 -14.32
CA LYS A 144 2.43 17.43 -13.80
C LYS A 144 1.91 18.55 -12.89
N ALA A 145 2.67 19.00 -11.90
CA ALA A 145 2.25 20.07 -11.00
C ALA A 145 1.94 21.39 -11.74
N ILE A 146 2.74 21.76 -12.73
CA ILE A 146 2.50 22.95 -13.56
C ILE A 146 1.22 22.81 -14.38
N SER A 147 0.96 21.64 -14.98
CA SER A 147 -0.27 21.44 -15.76
C SER A 147 -1.51 21.56 -14.87
N ILE A 148 -1.49 20.97 -13.67
CA ILE A 148 -2.62 21.04 -12.73
C ILE A 148 -2.84 22.47 -12.23
N ARG A 149 -1.77 23.19 -11.90
CA ARG A 149 -1.87 24.60 -11.49
C ARG A 149 -2.54 25.47 -12.56
N ARG A 150 -2.24 25.23 -13.85
CA ARG A 150 -2.90 25.93 -14.97
C ARG A 150 -4.39 25.62 -15.02
N LEU A 151 -4.76 24.34 -14.91
CA LEU A 151 -6.16 23.92 -14.91
C LEU A 151 -6.95 24.53 -13.73
N LEU A 152 -6.36 24.60 -12.54
CA LEU A 152 -6.97 25.23 -11.36
C LEU A 152 -7.23 26.73 -11.59
N ILE A 153 -6.28 27.46 -12.18
CA ILE A 153 -6.45 28.88 -12.51
C ILE A 153 -7.61 29.05 -13.50
N SER A 154 -7.65 28.27 -14.58
CA SER A 154 -8.72 28.34 -15.58
C SER A 154 -10.10 28.01 -15.00
N LYS A 155 -10.19 27.01 -14.11
CA LYS A 155 -11.44 26.67 -13.40
C LYS A 155 -11.93 27.84 -12.54
N ASN A 156 -11.04 28.52 -11.85
CA ASN A 156 -11.38 29.66 -11.00
C ASN A 156 -11.78 30.91 -11.79
N GLU A 157 -11.26 31.10 -13.00
CA GLU A 157 -11.69 32.17 -13.90
C GLU A 157 -13.08 31.92 -14.48
N TYR A 158 -13.43 30.67 -14.79
CA TYR A 158 -14.77 30.31 -15.29
C TYR A 158 -15.87 30.44 -14.22
N ASN A 159 -15.53 30.26 -12.95
CA ASN A 159 -16.49 30.29 -11.83
C ASN A 159 -16.71 31.70 -11.24
N LYS A 160 -16.10 32.75 -11.80
CA LYS A 160 -16.32 34.16 -11.42
C LYS A 160 -17.39 34.80 -12.29
#